data_AF-A0A621B5F9-F1
#
_entry.id   AF-A0A621B5F9-F1
#
_cell.length_a   1.000
_cell.length_b   1.000
_cell.length_c   1.000
_cell.angle_alpha   90.00
_cell.angle_beta   90.00
_cell.angle_gamma   90.00
#
_symmetry.space_group_name_H-M   'P 1'
#
loop_
_entity.id
_entity.type
_entity.pdbx_description
1 polymer ?
#
loop_
_entity_poly.entity_id
_entity_poly.type
_entity_poly.pdbx_seq_one_letter_code
_entity_poly.pdbx_strand_id
1 'polypeptide(L)' 'EGAERKPRADKPTTKAPRAPREEKHTPVSDISVLTVGQSLKVKAGNNAMDATVLEITKDGVRVQLNSGMSLIVRAEHLVF' A
#
# COMPACT_ATOMS: atom_id res chain seq x y z
N GLU A 1 21.39 56.68 -30.23
CA GLU A 1 20.48 55.63 -30.72
C GLU A 1 21.12 54.26 -30.51
N GLY A 2 20.30 53.24 -30.23
CA GLY A 2 20.71 51.85 -29.90
C GLY A 2 20.98 51.67 -28.41
N ALA A 3 20.41 50.72 -27.66
CA ALA A 3 19.68 49.52 -28.03
C ALA A 3 18.81 49.03 -26.85
N GLU A 4 17.60 48.58 -27.21
CA GLU A 4 16.93 47.35 -26.75
C GLU A 4 16.34 47.21 -25.34
N ARG A 5 15.03 46.92 -25.40
CA ARG A 5 14.08 46.59 -24.35
C ARG A 5 14.21 45.12 -23.94
N LYS A 6 14.14 44.83 -22.63
CA LYS A 6 13.29 43.80 -21.95
C LYS A 6 13.87 43.40 -20.58
N PRO A 7 13.22 43.74 -19.45
CA PRO A 7 13.39 42.98 -18.22
C PRO A 7 12.42 41.79 -18.29
N ARG A 8 12.89 40.64 -18.79
CA ARG A 8 12.10 39.40 -18.71
C ARG A 8 12.29 38.79 -17.33
N ALA A 9 11.22 38.89 -16.56
CA ALA A 9 10.97 38.08 -15.39
C ALA A 9 11.08 36.59 -15.76
N ASP A 10 11.85 35.85 -14.98
CA ASP A 10 11.67 34.41 -14.84
C ASP A 10 11.81 34.06 -13.36
N LYS A 11 10.66 33.84 -12.72
CA LYS A 11 10.56 32.92 -11.58
C LYS A 11 10.24 31.58 -12.22
N PRO A 12 10.82 30.48 -11.72
CA PRO A 12 9.96 29.72 -10.82
C PRO A 12 10.68 29.18 -9.58
N THR A 13 10.00 29.36 -8.46
CA THR A 13 10.04 28.55 -7.24
C THR A 13 10.37 27.09 -7.53
N THR A 14 11.58 26.64 -7.18
CA THR A 14 11.87 25.20 -7.10
C THR A 14 11.20 24.66 -5.84
N LYS A 15 9.98 24.16 -6.01
CA LYS A 15 9.30 23.34 -5.02
C LYS A 15 9.88 21.92 -5.15
N ALA A 16 10.29 21.40 -4.00
CA ALA A 16 10.87 20.09 -3.73
C ALA A 16 10.46 18.92 -4.65
N PRO A 17 11.36 17.96 -4.88
CA PRO A 17 10.99 16.56 -4.94
C PRO A 17 11.07 15.98 -3.54
N ARG A 18 9.91 15.74 -2.92
CA ARG A 18 9.82 14.78 -1.82
C ARG A 18 10.29 13.44 -2.40
N ALA A 19 11.27 12.84 -1.73
CA ALA A 19 11.80 11.53 -2.11
C ALA A 19 10.64 10.55 -2.38
N PRO A 20 10.68 9.80 -3.50
CA PRO A 20 9.74 8.72 -3.74
C PRO A 20 9.84 7.77 -2.55
N ARG A 21 8.78 7.73 -1.76
CA ARG A 21 8.60 6.74 -0.71
C ARG A 21 8.70 5.39 -1.40
N GLU A 22 9.78 4.67 -1.09
CA GLU A 22 10.01 3.31 -1.58
C GLU A 22 8.72 2.51 -1.43
N GLU A 23 8.06 2.27 -2.57
CA GLU A 23 6.97 1.32 -2.69
C GLU A 23 7.60 -0.08 -2.67
N LYS A 24 8.16 -0.42 -1.52
CA LYS A 24 8.50 -1.81 -1.20
C LYS A 24 7.15 -2.49 -1.05
N HIS A 25 6.72 -3.18 -2.11
CA HIS A 25 5.82 -4.32 -1.97
C HIS A 25 6.53 -5.37 -1.14
N THR A 26 6.58 -5.16 0.19
CA THR A 26 7.02 -6.16 1.14
C THR A 26 5.97 -7.27 1.10
N PRO A 27 6.34 -8.53 0.86
CA PRO A 27 5.42 -9.63 1.15
C PRO A 27 4.92 -9.48 2.60
N VAL A 28 3.71 -9.94 2.89
CA VAL A 28 3.17 -10.01 4.26
C VAL A 28 3.97 -11.08 5.02
N SER A 29 5.25 -10.80 5.33
CA SER A 29 6.09 -11.67 6.14
C SER A 29 5.82 -11.46 7.63
N ASP A 30 5.26 -10.32 8.01
CA ASP A 30 5.01 -9.97 9.40
C ASP A 30 3.52 -9.84 9.69
N ILE A 31 2.99 -10.83 10.38
CA ILE A 31 1.68 -10.76 11.05
C ILE A 31 1.59 -9.50 11.94
N SER A 32 2.74 -9.00 12.40
CA SER A 32 2.87 -7.80 13.24
C SER A 32 2.47 -6.50 12.55
N VAL A 33 2.53 -6.41 11.21
CA VAL A 33 2.09 -5.21 10.47
C VAL A 33 0.59 -5.24 10.15
N LEU A 34 -0.07 -6.37 10.38
CA LEU A 34 -1.49 -6.49 10.13
C LEU A 34 -2.28 -5.78 11.22
N THR A 35 -3.36 -5.12 10.81
CA THR A 35 -4.29 -4.45 11.73
C THR A 35 -5.67 -5.06 11.55
N VAL A 36 -6.39 -5.28 12.66
CA VAL A 36 -7.80 -5.70 12.59
C VAL A 36 -8.63 -4.62 11.89
N GLY A 37 -9.47 -5.03 10.95
CA GLY A 37 -10.23 -4.15 10.05
C GLY A 37 -9.46 -3.75 8.78
N GLN A 38 -8.20 -4.16 8.62
CA GLN A 38 -7.44 -3.88 7.41
C GLN A 38 -7.96 -4.68 6.22
N SER A 39 -8.18 -4.00 5.11
CA SER A 39 -8.40 -4.61 3.80
C SER A 39 -7.08 -5.15 3.27
N LEU A 40 -7.08 -6.41 2.83
CA LEU A 40 -5.96 -7.07 2.20
C LEU A 40 -6.49 -8.06 1.16
N LYS A 41 -5.58 -8.73 0.45
CA LYS A 41 -5.93 -9.81 -0.47
C LYS A 41 -5.39 -11.15 0.03
N VAL A 42 -6.19 -12.18 -0.13
CA VAL A 42 -5.85 -13.56 0.24
C VAL A 42 -5.59 -14.33 -1.04
N LYS A 43 -4.41 -14.94 -1.13
CA LYS A 43 -4.05 -15.80 -2.26
C LYS A 43 -4.64 -17.20 -2.05
N ALA A 44 -5.71 -17.50 -2.78
CA ALA A 44 -6.37 -18.80 -2.80
C ALA A 44 -6.12 -19.47 -4.17
N GLY A 45 -5.19 -20.43 -4.20
CA GLY A 45 -4.74 -21.05 -5.45
C GLY A 45 -4.06 -20.03 -6.36
N ASN A 46 -4.61 -19.84 -7.57
CA ASN A 46 -4.07 -18.90 -8.56
C ASN A 46 -4.76 -17.52 -8.55
N ASN A 47 -5.71 -17.30 -7.64
CA ASN A 47 -6.47 -16.05 -7.56
C ASN A 47 -6.23 -15.34 -6.24
N ALA A 48 -6.22 -14.00 -6.29
CA ALA A 48 -6.18 -13.15 -5.11
C ALA A 48 -7.60 -12.63 -4.82
N MET A 49 -8.09 -12.83 -3.61
CA MET A 49 -9.43 -12.44 -3.18
C MET A 49 -9.36 -11.35 -2.13
N ASP A 50 -10.11 -10.27 -2.30
CA ASP A 50 -10.21 -9.20 -1.30
C ASP A 50 -10.86 -9.71 -0.01
N ALA A 51 -10.24 -9.37 1.12
CA ALA A 51 -10.65 -9.76 2.45
C ALA A 51 -10.33 -8.67 3.47
N THR A 52 -11.00 -8.72 4.61
CA THR A 52 -10.77 -7.83 5.75
C THR A 52 -10.27 -8.65 6.92
N VAL A 53 -9.22 -8.19 7.60
CA VAL A 53 -8.72 -8.83 8.81
C VAL A 53 -9.78 -8.70 9.91
N LEU A 54 -10.18 -9.81 10.51
CA LEU A 54 -11.06 -9.83 11.68
C LEU A 54 -10.26 -10.00 12.97
N GLU A 55 -9.25 -10.85 12.96
CA GLU A 55 -8.47 -11.17 14.14
C GLU A 55 -7.06 -11.60 13.75
N ILE A 56 -6.10 -11.29 14.61
CA ILE A 56 -4.70 -11.63 14.42
C ILE A 56 -4.27 -12.45 15.62
N THR A 57 -3.85 -13.69 15.36
CA THR A 57 -3.42 -14.63 16.40
C THR A 57 -1.99 -15.08 16.14
N LYS A 58 -1.40 -15.75 17.13
CA LYS A 58 -0.07 -16.38 17.01
C LYS A 58 -0.02 -17.45 15.90
N ASP A 59 -1.11 -18.20 15.73
CA ASP A 59 -1.19 -19.34 14.81
C ASP A 59 -1.52 -18.92 13.36
N GLY A 60 -2.07 -17.72 13.19
CA GLY A 60 -2.44 -17.19 11.89
C GLY A 60 -3.39 -16.01 11.99
N VAL A 61 -3.91 -15.60 10.83
CA VAL A 61 -4.74 -14.41 10.68
C VAL A 61 -6.12 -14.85 10.26
N ARG A 62 -7.14 -14.44 11.01
CA ARG A 62 -8.53 -14.64 10.64
C ARG A 62 -8.97 -13.49 9.75
N VAL A 63 -9.37 -13.81 8.53
CA VAL A 63 -9.85 -12.84 7.55
C VAL A 63 -11.27 -13.18 7.14
N GLN A 64 -12.03 -12.16 6.79
CA GLN A 64 -13.34 -12.27 6.16
C GLN A 64 -13.20 -11.88 4.70
N LEU A 65 -13.43 -12.81 3.79
CA LEU A 65 -13.52 -12.50 2.36
C LEU A 65 -14.70 -11.55 2.11
N ASN A 66 -14.65 -10.78 1.01
CA ASN A 66 -15.76 -9.93 0.58
C ASN A 66 -17.10 -10.68 0.44
N SER A 67 -17.04 -12.00 0.27
CA SER A 67 -18.20 -12.88 0.15
C SER A 67 -18.89 -13.16 1.49
N GLY A 68 -18.37 -12.62 2.61
CA GLY A 68 -18.86 -12.86 3.97
C GLY A 68 -18.29 -14.12 4.63
N MET A 69 -17.56 -14.95 3.88
CA MET A 69 -16.87 -16.14 4.40
C MET A 69 -15.68 -15.75 5.28
N SER A 70 -15.57 -16.39 6.44
CA SER A 70 -14.45 -16.19 7.38
C SER A 70 -13.55 -17.40 7.40
N LEU A 71 -12.24 -17.21 7.30
CA LEU A 71 -11.26 -18.29 7.33
C LEU A 71 -9.95 -17.84 7.98
N ILE A 72 -9.18 -18.80 8.48
CA ILE A 72 -7.87 -18.56 9.08
C ILE A 72 -6.82 -18.88 8.02
N VAL A 73 -6.01 -17.89 7.67
CA VAL A 73 -4.91 -17.98 6.70
C VAL A 73 -3.61 -17.58 7.36
N ARG A 74 -2.54 -18.27 6.98
CA ARG A 74 -1.19 -17.86 7.37
C ARG A 74 -0.81 -16.58 6.64
N ALA A 75 0.05 -15.77 7.26
CA ALA A 75 0.52 -14.52 6.66
C ALA A 75 1.19 -14.71 5.30
N GLU A 76 1.83 -15.86 5.06
CA GLU A 76 2.43 -16.18 3.75
C GLU A 76 1.43 -16.18 2.57
N HIS A 77 0.14 -16.38 2.85
CA HIS A 77 -0.92 -16.36 1.85
C HIS A 77 -1.62 -15.01 1.75
N LEU A 78 -1.29 -14.07 2.63
CA LEU A 78 -1.80 -12.72 2.56
C LEU A 78 -0.92 -11.88 1.64
N VAL A 79 -1.55 -10.99 0.88
CA VAL A 79 -0.88 -10.04 0.00
C VAL A 79 -1.53 -8.66 0.19
N PHE A 80 -0.69 -7.62 0.21
CA PHE A 80 -1.11 -6.22 0.29
C PHE A 80 -1.36 -5.64 -1.11
#